data_AF-A0A5R9QM11-F1
#
_entry.id   AF-A0A5R9QM11-F1
#
_cell.length_a   1.000
_cell.length_b   1.000
_cell.length_c   1.000
_cell.angle_alpha   90.00
_cell.angle_beta   90.00
_cell.angle_gamma   90.00
#
_symmetry.space_group_name_H-M   'P 1'
#
loop_
_entity.id
_entity.type
_entity.pdbx_description
1 polymer ?
#
loop_
_entity_poly.entity_id
_entity_poly.type
_entity_poly.pdbx_seq_one_letter_code
_entity_poly.pdbx_strand_id
1 'polypeptide(L)' 'MKRLLAVACLFTSCAALAAQEAPPAQDYRYGQKLDIQRVVQAPDLGFCGIREVEMTYEDSAGQRHTLRYPVWGQGCGNEN' A
#
# COMPACT_ATOMS: atom_id res chain seq x y z
N MET A 1 57.31 31.18 -0.51
CA MET A 1 56.21 31.04 -1.48
C MET A 1 55.70 29.60 -1.44
N LYS A 2 54.56 29.38 -0.79
CA LYS A 2 54.00 28.06 -0.43
C LYS A 2 53.05 27.62 -1.53
N ARG A 3 53.30 26.47 -2.17
CA ARG A 3 52.39 25.89 -3.19
C ARG A 3 51.13 25.39 -2.48
N LEU A 4 50.00 26.02 -2.78
CA LEU A 4 48.67 25.66 -2.28
C LEU A 4 48.25 24.34 -2.95
N LEU A 5 48.02 23.29 -2.16
CA LEU A 5 47.43 22.05 -2.61
C LEU A 5 45.93 22.27 -2.90
N ALA A 6 45.51 21.94 -4.11
CA ALA A 6 44.09 21.88 -4.48
C ALA A 6 43.47 20.61 -3.90
N VAL A 7 42.56 20.78 -2.94
CA VAL A 7 41.74 19.71 -2.38
C VAL A 7 40.45 19.65 -3.18
N ALA A 8 40.27 18.58 -3.96
CA ALA A 8 39.03 18.29 -4.67
C ALA A 8 38.06 17.55 -3.73
N CYS A 9 37.06 18.25 -3.19
CA CYS A 9 35.97 17.65 -2.43
C CYS A 9 34.99 16.98 -3.38
N LEU A 10 35.07 15.65 -3.48
CA LEU A 10 34.06 14.82 -4.11
C LEU A 10 32.84 14.76 -3.20
N PHE A 11 31.79 15.52 -3.54
CA PHE A 11 30.49 15.42 -2.89
C PHE A 11 29.79 14.14 -3.36
N THR A 12 30.00 13.04 -2.63
CA THR A 12 29.20 11.82 -2.76
C THR A 12 27.87 12.04 -2.05
N SER A 13 26.83 12.41 -2.80
CA SER A 13 25.46 12.47 -2.30
C SER A 13 24.93 11.04 -2.11
N CYS A 14 24.90 10.60 -0.86
CA CYS A 14 24.25 9.36 -0.45
C CYS A 14 22.73 9.62 -0.42
N ALA A 15 22.01 9.24 -1.48
CA ALA A 15 20.55 9.24 -1.46
C ALA A 15 20.10 8.07 -0.57
N ALA A 16 19.79 8.35 0.70
CA ALA A 16 19.15 7.37 1.56
C ALA A 16 17.75 7.08 1.04
N LEU A 17 17.51 5.88 0.51
CA LEU A 17 16.14 5.40 0.27
C LEU A 17 15.49 5.19 1.63
N ALA A 18 14.79 6.21 2.12
CA ALA A 18 13.82 6.03 3.19
C ALA A 18 12.68 5.16 2.64
N ALA A 19 12.63 3.90 3.07
CA ALA A 19 11.46 3.05 2.87
C ALA A 19 10.30 3.74 3.59
N GLN A 20 9.48 4.47 2.84
CA GLN A 20 8.25 5.03 3.36
C GLN A 20 7.32 3.86 3.67
N GLU A 21 7.01 3.67 4.95
CA GLU A 21 5.98 2.73 5.37
C GLU A 21 4.69 3.06 4.63
N ALA A 22 4.04 2.03 4.07
CA ALA A 22 2.77 2.22 3.40
C ALA A 22 1.76 2.80 4.41
N PRO A 23 0.91 3.75 4.00
CA PRO A 23 -0.13 4.27 4.86
C PRO A 23 -0.98 3.14 5.46
N PRO A 24 -1.48 3.29 6.70
CA PRO A 24 -2.36 2.29 7.30
C PRO A 24 -3.63 2.12 6.46
N ALA A 25 -4.25 0.94 6.58
CA ALA A 25 -5.52 0.65 5.92
C ALA A 25 -6.60 1.65 6.35
N GLN A 26 -7.38 2.12 5.39
CA GLN A 26 -8.50 3.04 5.57
C GLN A 26 -9.80 2.26 5.68
N ASP A 27 -10.64 2.56 6.66
CA ASP A 27 -11.95 1.91 6.82
C ASP A 27 -12.92 2.41 5.76
N TYR A 28 -13.49 1.48 4.99
CA TYR A 28 -14.54 1.76 4.03
C TYR A 28 -15.84 2.13 4.75
N ARG A 29 -16.53 3.14 4.22
CA ARG A 29 -17.89 3.48 4.64
C ARG A 29 -18.83 3.23 3.48
N TYR A 30 -19.96 2.55 3.74
CA TYR A 30 -20.96 2.30 2.71
C TYR A 30 -21.37 3.59 1.98
N GLY A 31 -21.29 3.58 0.65
CA GLY A 31 -21.56 4.75 -0.19
C GLY A 31 -20.38 5.70 -0.38
N GLN A 32 -19.23 5.45 0.23
CA GLN A 32 -17.99 6.17 -0.06
C GLN A 32 -17.62 5.93 -1.52
N LYS A 33 -17.37 7.03 -2.24
CA LYS A 33 -16.85 6.98 -3.61
C LYS A 33 -15.36 6.74 -3.54
N LEU A 34 -14.91 5.68 -4.23
CA LEU A 34 -13.52 5.33 -4.37
C LEU A 34 -13.12 5.56 -5.83
N ASP A 35 -11.94 6.12 -6.04
CA ASP A 35 -11.33 6.20 -7.36
C ASP A 35 -10.46 4.95 -7.55
N ILE A 36 -11.04 3.88 -8.06
CA ILE A 36 -10.34 2.61 -8.27
C ILE A 36 -10.04 2.45 -9.75
N GLN A 37 -8.76 2.58 -10.12
CA GLN A 37 -8.30 2.26 -11.47
C GLN A 37 -8.02 0.77 -11.62
N ARG A 38 -7.35 0.15 -10.64
CA ARG A 38 -7.10 -1.31 -10.59
C ARG A 38 -6.94 -1.84 -9.17
N VAL A 39 -7.37 -3.08 -8.93
CA VAL A 39 -7.04 -3.81 -7.70
C VAL A 39 -5.68 -4.48 -7.88
N VAL A 40 -4.75 -4.24 -6.96
CA VAL A 40 -3.39 -4.81 -7.01
C VAL A 40 -3.19 -5.95 -6.01
N GLN A 41 -4.00 -5.98 -4.94
CA GLN A 41 -4.06 -7.09 -4.00
C GLN A 41 -5.51 -7.28 -3.55
N ALA A 42 -6.09 -8.42 -3.92
CA ALA A 42 -7.40 -8.83 -3.45
C ALA A 42 -7.29 -9.59 -2.12
N PRO A 43 -8.30 -9.52 -1.25
CA PRO A 43 -8.35 -10.34 -0.04
C PRO A 43 -8.60 -11.81 -0.39
N ASP A 44 -8.09 -12.71 0.45
CA ASP A 44 -8.51 -14.11 0.44
C ASP A 44 -9.90 -14.23 1.08
N LEU A 45 -10.83 -14.84 0.36
CA LEU A 45 -12.22 -15.02 0.78
C LEU A 45 -12.53 -16.48 1.17
N GLY A 46 -11.51 -17.34 1.31
CA GLY A 46 -11.64 -18.76 1.66
C GLY A 46 -12.10 -19.07 3.09
N PHE A 47 -12.76 -18.13 3.77
CA PHE A 47 -13.33 -18.31 5.10
C PHE A 47 -14.86 -18.37 5.03
N CYS A 48 -15.51 -18.74 6.14
CA CYS A 48 -16.96 -18.66 6.29
C CYS A 48 -17.38 -17.57 7.29
N GLY A 49 -18.57 -16.99 7.07
CA GLY A 49 -19.13 -15.89 7.85
C GLY A 49 -18.62 -14.50 7.43
N ILE A 50 -18.95 -13.49 8.23
CA ILE A 50 -18.50 -12.11 8.01
C ILE A 50 -17.15 -11.88 8.69
N ARG A 51 -16.17 -11.34 7.95
CA ARG A 51 -14.88 -10.90 8.50
C ARG A 51 -14.40 -9.60 7.86
N GLU A 52 -13.62 -8.85 8.60
CA GLU A 52 -12.83 -7.73 8.07
C GLU A 52 -11.73 -8.26 7.16
N VAL A 53 -11.61 -7.65 5.98
CA VAL A 53 -10.57 -7.95 5.00
C VAL A 53 -9.91 -6.67 4.52
N GLU A 54 -8.70 -6.79 3.98
CA GLU A 54 -7.97 -5.69 3.37
C GLU A 54 -7.77 -5.93 1.87
N MET A 55 -7.99 -4.88 1.08
CA MET A 55 -7.75 -4.86 -0.36
C MET A 55 -6.85 -3.67 -0.69
N THR A 56 -5.83 -3.88 -1.51
CA THR A 56 -5.01 -2.79 -2.02
C THR A 56 -5.39 -2.49 -3.46
N TYR A 57 -5.66 -1.22 -3.76
CA TYR A 57 -5.94 -0.74 -5.10
C TYR A 57 -5.03 0.42 -5.49
N GLU A 58 -4.93 0.67 -6.78
CA GLU A 58 -4.30 1.85 -7.37
C GLU A 58 -5.39 2.76 -7.94
N ASP A 59 -5.28 4.05 -7.64
CA ASP A 59 -6.20 5.08 -8.14
C ASP A 59 -5.82 5.61 -9.53
N SER A 60 -6.61 6.54 -10.08
CA SER A 60 -6.34 7.11 -11.40
C SER A 60 -5.04 7.95 -11.46
N ALA A 61 -4.49 8.35 -10.31
CA ALA A 61 -3.22 9.07 -10.18
C ALA A 61 -2.02 8.13 -9.95
N GLY A 62 -2.23 6.81 -9.95
CA GLY A 62 -1.18 5.81 -9.73
C GLY A 62 -0.78 5.64 -8.26
N GLN A 63 -1.54 6.19 -7.30
CA GLN A 63 -1.27 6.03 -5.88
C GLN A 63 -1.94 4.75 -5.35
N ARG A 64 -1.26 4.08 -4.41
CA ARG A 64 -1.78 2.87 -3.77
C ARG A 64 -2.50 3.20 -2.47
N HIS A 65 -3.67 2.58 -2.30
CA HIS A 65 -4.49 2.69 -1.11
C HIS A 65 -4.86 1.30 -0.61
N THR A 66 -4.75 1.08 0.70
CA THR A 66 -5.28 -0.13 1.36
C THR A 66 -6.61 0.22 2.00
N LEU A 67 -7.65 -0.55 1.65
CA LEU A 67 -9.01 -0.39 2.15
C LEU A 67 -9.37 -1.59 3.03
N ARG A 68 -9.93 -1.32 4.22
CA ARG A 68 -10.47 -2.34 5.14
C ARG A 68 -11.99 -2.30 5.15
N TYR A 69 -12.62 -3.47 5.04
CA TYR A 69 -14.08 -3.60 5.01
C TYR A 69 -14.55 -5.01 5.37
N PRO A 70 -15.78 -5.15 5.90
CA PRO A 70 -16.38 -6.46 6.15
C PRO A 70 -16.90 -7.10 4.86
N VAL A 71 -16.68 -8.40 4.71
CA VAL A 71 -17.24 -9.22 3.62
C VAL A 71 -17.75 -10.56 4.12
N TRP A 72 -18.71 -11.14 3.41
CA TRP A 72 -19.11 -12.53 3.59
C TRP A 72 -18.15 -13.45 2.82
N GLY A 73 -17.52 -14.39 3.52
CA GLY A 73 -16.57 -15.32 2.92
C GLY A 73 -17.22 -16.39 2.04
N GLN A 74 -16.47 -16.91 1.06
CA GLN A 74 -16.93 -17.90 0.08
C GLN A 74 -16.67 -19.36 0.51
N GLY A 75 -15.98 -19.57 1.64
CA GLY A 75 -15.56 -20.87 2.14
C GLY A 75 -16.63 -21.65 2.93
N CYS A 76 -17.91 -21.26 2.87
CA CYS A 76 -19.01 -21.94 3.59
C CYS A 76 -19.45 -23.26 2.94
N GLY A 77 -18.50 -24.12 2.56
CA GLY A 77 -18.79 -25.44 2.03
C GLY A 77 -19.16 -26.42 3.14
N ASN A 78 -20.32 -27.07 3.00
CA ASN A 78 -20.84 -28.14 3.86
C ASN A 78 -21.37 -27.73 5.25
N GLU A 79 -22.25 -26.73 5.32
CA GLU A 79 -23.07 -26.45 6.52
C GLU A 79 -24.44 -27.14 6.47
N ASN A 80 -24.49 -28.38 5.95
CA ASN A 80 -25.68 -29.24 5.98
C ASN A 80 -25.66 -30.20 7.16
#